data_AF-A0A7V9NIP2-F1
#
_entry.id   AF-A0A7V9NIP2-F1
#
_cell.length_a   1.000
_cell.length_b   1.000
_cell.length_c   1.000
_cell.angle_alpha   90.00
_cell.angle_beta   90.00
_cell.angle_gamma   90.00
#
_symmetry.space_group_name_H-M   'P 1'
#
loop_
_entity.id
_entity.type
_entity.pdbx_description
1 polymer ?
#
loop_
_entity_poly.entity_id
_entity_poly.type
_entity_poly.pdbx_seq_one_letter_code
_entity_poly.pdbx_strand_id
1 'polypeptide(L)'
;MSDATPSPGHLDVRIATYNIHRCRGMDRRTSPSRIAEVLRDINADVIALQEVIGAGPAGAGQAEEIGAALGMGWVMNTVRQLRSHLFGNVIMSRHPIVHHSHYELT
;
A
#
# COMPACT_ATOMS: atom_id res chain seq x y z
N MET A 1 -0.45 41.40 29.40
CA MET A 1 0.19 40.67 28.29
C MET A 1 -0.14 39.20 28.49
N SER A 2 -1.13 38.69 27.75
CA SER A 2 -1.57 37.30 27.82
C SER A 2 -0.70 36.49 26.85
N ASP A 3 0.15 35.62 27.39
CA ASP A 3 0.93 34.67 26.62
C ASP A 3 0.01 33.49 26.29
N ALA A 4 -0.45 33.42 25.03
CA ALA A 4 -1.28 32.31 24.58
C ALA A 4 -0.35 31.12 24.30
N THR A 5 -0.46 30.08 25.11
CA THR A 5 0.20 28.80 24.85
C THR A 5 -0.28 28.26 23.49
N PRO A 6 0.62 27.94 22.54
CA PRO A 6 0.20 27.36 21.27
C PRO A 6 -0.46 26.00 21.56
N SER A 7 -1.68 25.81 21.06
CA SER A 7 -2.34 24.51 21.06
C SER A 7 -1.43 23.49 20.37
N PRO A 8 -1.25 22.27 20.92
CA PRO A 8 -0.43 21.26 20.26
C PRO A 8 -0.91 21.09 18.83
N GLY A 9 -0.01 21.31 17.87
CA GLY A 9 -0.34 21.23 16.45
C GLY A 9 -0.89 19.84 16.13
N HIS A 10 -2.08 19.79 15.54
CA HIS A 10 -2.62 18.54 15.02
C HIS A 10 -1.80 18.12 13.79
N LEU A 11 -1.41 16.85 13.75
CA LEU A 11 -0.83 16.24 12.55
C LEU A 11 -1.96 15.70 11.68
N ASP A 12 -2.12 16.27 10.49
CA ASP A 12 -3.02 15.72 9.49
C ASP A 12 -2.40 14.46 8.88
N VAL A 13 -3.13 13.36 8.89
CA VAL A 13 -2.72 12.08 8.30
C VAL A 13 -3.73 11.68 7.24
N ARG A 14 -3.28 11.49 6.00
CA ARG A 14 -4.12 11.02 4.90
C ARG A 14 -3.96 9.52 4.72
N ILE A 15 -5.08 8.80 4.78
CA ILE A 15 -5.13 7.35 4.59
C ILE A 15 -5.95 7.04 3.35
N ALA A 16 -5.44 6.16 2.48
CA ALA A 16 -6.17 5.65 1.33
C ALA A 16 -6.30 4.13 1.40
N THR A 17 -7.40 3.61 0.86
CA THR A 17 -7.57 2.18 0.61
C THR A 17 -7.97 1.95 -0.83
N TYR A 18 -7.41 0.93 -1.46
CA TYR A 18 -7.69 0.62 -2.87
C TYR A 18 -7.57 -0.88 -3.15
N ASN A 19 -8.66 -1.48 -3.64
CA ASN A 19 -8.61 -2.81 -4.23
C ASN A 19 -8.12 -2.68 -5.68
N ILE A 20 -6.89 -3.11 -5.92
CA ILE A 20 -6.19 -2.89 -7.19
C ILE A 20 -6.45 -3.98 -8.23
N HIS A 21 -7.25 -5.00 -7.88
CA HIS A 21 -7.60 -6.12 -8.74
C HIS A 21 -6.39 -6.73 -9.48
N ARG A 22 -5.29 -6.99 -8.73
CA ARG A 22 -4.01 -7.48 -9.27
C ARG A 22 -3.43 -6.55 -10.35
N CYS A 23 -3.58 -5.25 -10.19
CA CYS A 23 -3.19 -4.20 -11.14
C CYS A 23 -3.79 -4.37 -12.55
N ARG A 24 -4.90 -5.11 -12.70
CA ARG A 24 -5.48 -5.43 -14.01
C ARG A 24 -6.61 -4.45 -14.35
N GLY A 25 -6.42 -3.67 -15.41
CA GLY A 25 -7.42 -2.71 -15.89
C GLY A 25 -8.55 -3.34 -16.71
N MET A 26 -9.52 -2.51 -17.11
CA MET A 26 -10.61 -2.91 -18.01
C MET A 26 -10.11 -3.31 -19.41
N ASP A 27 -8.94 -2.79 -19.80
CA ASP A 27 -8.18 -3.20 -20.98
C ASP A 27 -7.54 -4.60 -20.85
N ARG A 28 -7.75 -5.28 -19.72
CA ARG A 28 -7.20 -6.59 -19.35
C ARG A 28 -5.67 -6.61 -19.23
N ARG A 29 -5.02 -5.45 -19.24
CA ARG A 29 -3.57 -5.33 -19.04
C ARG A 29 -3.26 -5.19 -17.56
N THR A 30 -2.22 -5.89 -17.11
CA THR A 30 -1.66 -5.73 -15.77
C THR A 30 -0.61 -4.63 -15.80
N SER A 31 -0.79 -3.58 -15.02
CA SER A 31 0.12 -2.42 -14.97
C SER A 31 0.19 -1.86 -13.56
N PRO A 32 1.20 -2.23 -12.76
CA PRO A 32 1.42 -1.64 -11.44
C PRO A 32 1.77 -0.14 -11.51
N SER A 33 2.42 0.31 -12.58
CA SER A 33 2.67 1.73 -12.83
C SER A 33 1.39 2.58 -12.86
N ARG A 34 0.30 2.10 -13.49
CA ARG A 34 -1.00 2.77 -13.50
C ARG A 34 -1.58 2.94 -12.09
N ILE A 35 -1.37 1.94 -11.23
CA ILE A 35 -1.80 2.02 -9.83
C ILE A 35 -0.93 3.04 -9.09
N ALA A 36 0.39 3.03 -9.29
CA ALA A 36 1.31 3.99 -8.68
C ALA A 36 1.00 5.45 -9.08
N GLU A 37 0.59 5.69 -10.33
CA GLU A 37 0.13 7.01 -10.79
C GLU A 37 -1.10 7.49 -10.00
N VAL A 38 -2.14 6.65 -9.91
CA VAL A 38 -3.34 6.97 -9.12
C VAL A 38 -3.00 7.25 -7.64
N LEU A 39 -2.16 6.41 -7.04
CA LEU A 39 -1.77 6.57 -5.63
C LEU A 39 -0.92 7.83 -5.39
N ARG A 40 -0.09 8.22 -6.36
CA ARG A 40 0.71 9.46 -6.31
C ARG A 40 -0.21 10.68 -6.29
N ASP A 41 -1.24 10.70 -7.12
CA ASP A 41 -2.21 11.80 -7.18
C ASP A 41 -3.05 11.91 -5.89
N ILE A 42 -3.38 10.78 -5.26
CA ILE A 42 -4.08 10.75 -3.96
C ILE A 42 -3.21 11.36 -2.84
N ASN A 43 -1.88 11.20 -2.95
CA ASN A 43 -0.89 11.79 -2.06
C ASN A 43 -1.08 11.37 -0.58
N ALA A 44 -1.44 10.11 -0.31
CA ALA A 44 -1.66 9.59 1.03
C ALA A 44 -0.37 9.25 1.79
N ASP A 45 -0.41 9.36 3.11
CA ASP A 45 0.69 9.02 4.02
C ASP A 45 0.73 7.52 4.34
N VAL A 46 -0.45 6.89 4.38
CA VAL A 46 -0.63 5.44 4.54
C VAL A 46 -1.60 4.93 3.48
N ILE A 47 -1.27 3.81 2.85
CA ILE A 47 -2.06 3.19 1.78
C ILE A 47 -2.31 1.72 2.11
N ALA A 48 -3.58 1.30 2.10
CA ALA A 48 -3.97 -0.09 2.23
C ALA A 48 -4.43 -0.63 0.86
N LEU A 49 -3.70 -1.61 0.31
CA LEU A 49 -4.03 -2.24 -0.96
C LEU A 49 -4.61 -3.64 -0.73
N GLN A 50 -5.63 -4.00 -1.54
CA GLN A 50 -6.21 -5.35 -1.56
C GLN A 50 -6.05 -5.99 -2.94
N GLU A 51 -6.09 -7.32 -2.97
CA GLU A 51 -5.89 -8.16 -4.17
C GLU A 51 -4.52 -7.97 -4.83
N VAL A 52 -3.48 -7.81 -4.02
CA VAL A 52 -2.10 -7.63 -4.48
C VAL A 52 -1.46 -8.98 -4.78
N ILE A 53 -0.77 -9.07 -5.92
CA ILE A 53 0.12 -10.20 -6.24
C ILE A 53 1.50 -9.90 -5.68
N GLY A 54 1.95 -10.72 -4.74
CA GLY A 54 3.29 -10.69 -4.18
C GLY A 54 4.29 -11.43 -5.07
N ALA A 55 5.54 -11.47 -4.60
CA ALA A 55 6.62 -12.15 -5.29
C ALA A 55 6.28 -13.64 -5.53
N GLY A 56 6.82 -14.18 -6.62
CA GLY A 56 6.69 -15.59 -6.98
C GLY A 56 7.81 -16.04 -7.93
N PRO A 57 7.74 -17.27 -8.45
CA PRO A 57 8.79 -17.83 -9.31
C PRO A 57 9.09 -17.00 -10.58
N ALA A 58 8.14 -16.18 -11.02
CA ALA A 58 8.25 -15.36 -12.21
C ALA A 58 8.78 -13.93 -11.96
N GLY A 59 9.08 -13.55 -10.71
CA GLY A 59 9.71 -12.27 -10.38
C GLY A 59 9.09 -11.51 -9.20
N ALA A 60 9.44 -10.21 -9.15
CA ALA A 60 9.04 -9.24 -8.13
C ALA A 60 7.51 -9.11 -7.99
N GLY A 61 7.07 -8.76 -6.79
CA GLY A 61 5.66 -8.53 -6.50
C GLY A 61 5.20 -7.13 -6.88
N GLN A 62 3.88 -6.96 -7.07
CA GLN A 62 3.27 -5.66 -7.34
C GLN A 62 3.53 -4.64 -6.22
N ALA A 63 3.61 -5.11 -4.97
CA ALA A 63 3.95 -4.28 -3.81
C ALA A 63 5.33 -3.63 -3.93
N GLU A 64 6.31 -4.38 -4.44
CA GLU A 64 7.68 -3.92 -4.61
C GLU A 64 7.76 -2.83 -5.68
N GLU A 65 7.13 -3.04 -6.84
CA GLU A 65 7.11 -2.07 -7.93
C GLU A 65 6.37 -0.78 -7.54
N ILE A 66 5.19 -0.90 -6.92
CA ILE A 66 4.41 0.26 -6.47
C ILE A 66 5.13 0.99 -5.34
N GLY A 67 5.68 0.27 -4.36
CA GLY A 67 6.43 0.85 -3.24
C GLY A 67 7.66 1.63 -3.72
N ALA A 68 8.43 1.05 -4.66
CA ALA A 68 9.57 1.71 -5.29
C ALA A 68 9.15 2.98 -6.06
N ALA A 69 8.06 2.92 -6.83
CA ALA A 69 7.55 4.06 -7.58
C ALA A 69 7.03 5.21 -6.70
N LEU A 70 6.55 4.92 -5.50
CA LEU A 70 6.04 5.90 -4.53
C LEU A 70 7.11 6.36 -3.52
N GLY A 71 8.24 5.66 -3.43
CA GLY A 71 9.23 5.89 -2.37
C GLY A 71 8.71 5.51 -0.98
N MET A 72 7.85 4.49 -0.89
CA MET A 72 7.18 4.10 0.36
C MET A 72 7.64 2.70 0.81
N GLY A 73 7.84 2.56 2.13
CA GLY A 73 8.03 1.26 2.76
C GLY A 73 6.71 0.49 2.79
N TRP A 74 6.76 -0.84 2.80
CA TRP A 74 5.57 -1.67 2.73
C TRP A 74 5.69 -2.98 3.50
N VAL A 75 4.56 -3.51 3.94
CA VAL A 75 4.40 -4.86 4.49
C VAL A 75 3.26 -5.57 3.78
N MET A 76 3.45 -6.84 3.43
CA MET A 76 2.43 -7.67 2.82
C MET A 76 1.94 -8.73 3.80
N ASN A 77 0.63 -8.83 3.97
CA ASN A 77 0.01 -10.01 4.55
C ASN A 77 -0.50 -10.93 3.42
N THR A 78 0.06 -12.14 3.33
CA THR A 78 -0.37 -13.13 2.33
C THR A 78 -1.61 -13.85 2.87
N VAL A 79 -2.73 -13.71 2.16
CA VAL A 79 -4.01 -14.34 2.50
C VAL A 79 -4.14 -15.73 1.86
N ARG A 80 -3.57 -15.93 0.67
CA ARG A 80 -3.53 -17.25 0.00
C ARG A 80 -2.43 -17.31 -1.05
N GLN A 81 -2.18 -18.50 -1.58
CA GLN A 81 -1.47 -18.65 -2.84
C GLN A 81 -2.45 -18.65 -4.01
N LEU A 82 -2.13 -17.92 -5.08
CA LEU A 82 -2.90 -17.89 -6.32
C LEU A 82 -1.96 -18.18 -7.49
N ARG A 83 -2.11 -19.34 -8.14
CA ARG A 83 -1.27 -19.75 -9.30
C ARG A 83 0.23 -19.61 -9.01
N SER A 84 0.66 -20.09 -7.84
CA SER A 84 2.05 -20.03 -7.35
C SER A 84 2.59 -18.63 -7.01
N HIS A 85 1.71 -17.62 -6.93
CA HIS A 85 2.07 -16.31 -6.38
C HIS A 85 1.43 -16.10 -5.01
N LEU A 86 2.11 -15.35 -4.15
CA LEU A 86 1.50 -14.80 -2.94
C LEU A 86 0.36 -13.85 -3.34
N PHE A 87 -0.77 -13.92 -2.64
CA PHE A 87 -1.92 -13.05 -2.88
C PHE A 87 -2.45 -12.53 -1.55
N GLY A 88 -2.67 -11.22 -1.44
CA GLY A 88 -3.19 -10.68 -0.20
C GLY A 88 -3.24 -9.16 -0.15
N ASN A 89 -3.06 -8.66 1.06
CA ASN A 89 -3.18 -7.24 1.39
C ASN A 89 -1.80 -6.63 1.61
N VAL A 90 -1.65 -5.35 1.31
CA VAL A 90 -0.42 -4.61 1.53
C VAL A 90 -0.73 -3.31 2.25
N ILE A 91 0.10 -2.99 3.25
CA ILE A 91 0.13 -1.65 3.85
C ILE A 91 1.41 -0.98 3.36
N MET A 92 1.29 0.25 2.86
CA MET A 92 2.41 1.11 2.49
C MET A 92 2.39 2.37 3.35
N SER A 93 3.56 2.91 3.67
CA SER A 93 3.70 4.08 4.53
C SER A 93 4.87 4.96 4.09
N ARG A 94 4.70 6.27 4.19
CA ARG A 94 5.78 7.27 4.05
C ARG A 94 6.70 7.26 5.25
N HIS A 95 6.16 6.87 6.40
CA HIS A 95 6.88 6.77 7.66
C HIS A 95 7.38 5.33 7.88
N PRO A 96 8.46 5.13 8.66
CA PRO A 96 8.96 3.80 8.99
C PRO A 96 7.87 2.91 9.61
N ILE A 97 7.72 1.70 9.07
CA ILE A 97 6.89 0.67 9.69
C ILE A 97 7.74 -0.02 10.75
N VAL A 98 7.52 0.36 12.02
CA VAL A 98 8.28 -0.16 13.16
C VAL A 98 7.80 -1.52 13.64
N HIS A 99 6.53 -1.86 13.37
CA HIS A 99 5.91 -3.10 13.79
C HIS A 99 4.68 -3.40 12.92
N HIS A 100 4.40 -4.68 12.66
CA HIS A 100 3.16 -5.15 12.07
C HIS A 100 2.77 -6.51 12.66
N SER A 101 1.48 -6.79 12.71
CA SER A 101 0.93 -8.09 13.11
C SER A 101 -0.18 -8.48 12.16
N HIS A 102 -0.30 -9.78 11.91
CA HIS A 102 -1.28 -10.33 10.98
C HIS A 102 -2.30 -11.13 11.78
N TYR A 103 -3.58 -10.89 11.50
CA TYR A 103 -4.69 -11.56 12.14
C TYR A 103 -5.57 -12.18 11.07
N GLU A 104 -5.73 -13.49 11.12
CA GLU A 104 -6.73 -14.20 10.34
C GLU A 104 -8.09 -14.03 11.02
N LEU A 105 -9.12 -13.69 10.24
CA LEU A 105 -10.47 -13.40 10.75
C LEU A 105 -11.42 -14.61 10.60
N THR A 106 -10.89 -15.79 10.28
CA THR A 106 -11.64 -17.02 9.98
C THR A 106 -11.09 -18.21 10.73
#